data_AF-A0A847X0K0-F1
#
_entry.id   AF-A0A847X0K0-F1
#
_cell.length_a   1.000
_cell.length_b   1.000
_cell.length_c   1.000
_cell.angle_alpha   90.00
_cell.angle_beta   90.00
_cell.angle_gamma   90.00
#
_symmetry.space_group_name_H-M   'P 1'
#
loop_
_entity.id
_entity.type
_entity.pdbx_description
1 polymer ?
#
loop_
_entity_poly.entity_id
_entity_poly.type
_entity_poly.pdbx_seq_one_letter_code
_entity_poly.pdbx_strand_id
1 'polypeptide(L)'
;MKNEPIALTSDPTDAEDFDTTVEAMDRGQRARLIRMTRTKLGLSQTEFAARFRVPVGTLRDWEQARATAPDFAIAYVRVIALHPEMVARAVA
;
A
#
# COMPACT_ATOMS: atom_id res chain seq x y z
N MET A 1 1.90 -1.33 22.98
CA MET A 1 2.82 -2.42 22.57
C MET A 1 3.64 -1.91 21.39
N LYS A 2 4.96 -2.09 21.42
CA LYS A 2 5.94 -1.55 20.47
C LYS A 2 5.61 -2.02 19.03
N ASN A 3 5.00 -1.14 18.24
CA ASN A 3 4.80 -1.34 16.80
C ASN A 3 5.61 -0.32 15.98
N GLU A 4 6.59 0.35 16.59
CA GLU A 4 7.51 1.19 15.83
C GLU A 4 8.37 0.29 14.95
N PRO A 5 8.43 0.55 13.63
CA PRO A 5 9.31 -0.17 12.73
C PRO A 5 10.74 -0.08 13.24
N ILE A 6 11.44 -1.22 13.30
CA ILE A 6 12.88 -1.21 13.55
C ILE A 6 13.53 -0.66 12.27
N ALA A 7 13.88 0.62 12.29
CA ALA A 7 14.71 1.23 11.27
C ALA A 7 16.17 0.94 11.61
N LEU A 8 16.87 0.29 10.68
CA LEU A 8 18.32 0.13 10.75
C LEU A 8 18.96 1.35 10.09
N THR A 9 19.94 1.93 10.75
CA THR A 9 20.80 2.94 10.13
C THR A 9 21.76 2.25 9.16
N SER A 10 22.21 2.97 8.14
CA SER A 10 23.29 2.51 7.25
C SER A 10 24.52 2.07 8.04
N ASP A 11 25.17 1.01 7.56
CA ASP A 11 26.45 0.55 8.03
C ASP A 11 27.55 1.52 7.54
N PRO A 12 28.23 2.25 8.44
CA PRO A 12 29.28 3.19 8.03
C PRO A 12 30.50 2.50 7.41
N THR A 13 30.58 1.17 7.46
CA THR A 13 31.69 0.37 6.91
C THR A 13 31.37 -0.26 5.54
N ASP A 14 30.13 -0.16 5.06
CA ASP A 14 29.71 -0.59 3.72
C ASP A 14 29.28 0.62 2.88
N ALA A 15 30.07 0.97 1.86
CA ALA A 15 29.79 2.10 0.99
C ALA A 15 28.59 1.87 0.05
N GLU A 16 28.12 0.62 -0.08
CA GLU A 16 26.93 0.26 -0.85
C GLU A 16 25.67 0.14 0.02
N ASP A 17 25.79 0.27 1.35
CA ASP A 17 24.63 0.27 2.24
C ASP A 17 23.99 1.67 2.30
N PHE A 18 22.71 1.75 1.95
CA PHE A 18 21.96 3.00 1.90
C PHE A 18 20.84 2.98 2.94
N ASP A 19 20.64 4.13 3.61
CA ASP A 19 19.60 4.29 4.61
C ASP A 19 18.21 3.93 4.06
N THR A 20 17.55 2.93 4.67
CA THR A 20 16.11 2.79 4.53
C THR A 20 15.44 3.68 5.56
N THR A 21 15.07 4.90 5.14
CA THR A 21 14.38 5.83 6.05
C THR A 21 13.05 5.24 6.55
N VAL A 22 12.57 5.72 7.70
CA VAL A 22 11.28 5.30 8.27
C VAL A 22 10.14 5.55 7.27
N GLU A 23 10.20 6.66 6.52
CA GLU A 23 9.24 7.01 5.48
C GLU A 23 9.30 6.05 4.28
N ALA A 24 10.51 5.63 3.88
CA ALA A 24 10.67 4.64 2.83
C ALA A 24 10.10 3.27 3.25
N MET A 25 10.31 2.88 4.51
CA MET A 25 9.74 1.67 5.11
C MET A 25 8.20 1.75 5.15
N ASP A 26 7.63 2.84 5.67
CA ASP A 26 6.17 3.07 5.72
C ASP A 26 5.56 3.01 4.31
N ARG A 27 6.17 3.70 3.34
CA ARG A 27 5.74 3.66 1.93
C ARG A 27 5.73 2.23 1.38
N GLY A 28 6.77 1.44 1.66
CA GLY A 28 6.85 0.03 1.26
C GLY A 28 5.77 -0.84 1.91
N GLN A 29 5.51 -0.65 3.20
CA GLN A 29 4.47 -1.39 3.94
C GLN A 29 3.06 -1.05 3.42
N ARG A 30 2.79 0.24 3.16
CA ARG A 30 1.56 0.72 2.54
C ARG A 30 1.35 0.13 1.15
N ALA A 31 2.37 0.19 0.30
CA ALA A 31 2.35 -0.40 -1.04
C ALA A 31 2.03 -1.90 -0.99
N ARG A 32 2.66 -2.63 -0.05
CA ARG A 32 2.42 -4.05 0.18
C ARG A 32 0.98 -4.34 0.61
N LEU A 33 0.42 -3.57 1.54
CA LEU A 33 -0.96 -3.74 2.00
C LEU A 33 -1.97 -3.63 0.84
N ILE A 34 -1.79 -2.62 0.00
CA ILE A 34 -2.66 -2.36 -1.16
C ILE A 34 -2.57 -3.53 -2.15
N ARG A 35 -1.34 -3.88 -2.55
CA ARG A 35 -1.10 -4.98 -3.50
C ARG A 35 -1.64 -6.30 -2.98
N MET A 36 -1.38 -6.64 -1.71
CA MET A 36 -1.86 -7.88 -1.11
C MET A 36 -3.38 -7.94 -1.01
N THR A 37 -4.05 -6.82 -0.72
CA THR A 37 -5.51 -6.75 -0.69
C THR A 37 -6.08 -7.07 -2.06
N ARG A 38 -5.56 -6.42 -3.11
CA ARG A 38 -5.99 -6.68 -4.48
C ARG A 38 -5.74 -8.14 -4.89
N THR A 39 -4.55 -8.67 -4.65
CA THR A 39 -4.21 -10.05 -5.07
C THR A 39 -5.04 -11.08 -4.32
N LYS A 40 -5.35 -10.86 -3.04
CA LYS A 40 -6.24 -11.76 -2.26
C LYS A 40 -7.67 -11.79 -2.80
N LEU A 41 -8.13 -10.68 -3.40
CA LEU A 41 -9.43 -10.63 -4.08
C LEU A 41 -9.40 -11.23 -5.49
N GLY A 42 -8.24 -11.67 -5.99
CA GLY A 42 -8.10 -12.24 -7.33
C GLY A 42 -8.28 -11.24 -8.48
N LEU A 43 -8.16 -9.94 -8.20
CA LEU A 43 -8.43 -8.88 -9.18
C LEU A 43 -7.13 -8.39 -9.85
N SER A 44 -7.21 -8.10 -11.14
CA SER A 44 -6.23 -7.26 -11.84
C SER A 44 -6.27 -5.82 -11.31
N GLN A 45 -5.26 -5.01 -11.63
CA GLN A 45 -5.25 -3.59 -11.26
C GLN A 45 -6.45 -2.84 -11.85
N THR A 46 -6.81 -3.12 -13.10
CA THR A 46 -7.92 -2.47 -13.78
C THR A 46 -9.27 -2.86 -13.15
N GLU A 47 -9.46 -4.14 -12.81
CA GLU A 47 -10.68 -4.60 -12.14
C GLU A 47 -10.82 -4.01 -10.74
N PHE A 48 -9.75 -3.98 -9.94
CA PHE A 48 -9.77 -3.34 -8.62
C PHE A 48 -10.07 -1.85 -8.73
N ALA A 49 -9.38 -1.16 -9.64
CA ALA A 49 -9.56 0.26 -9.91
C ALA A 49 -11.00 0.60 -10.28
N ALA A 50 -11.59 -0.15 -11.22
CA ALA A 50 -12.97 0.04 -11.65
C ALA A 50 -13.96 -0.26 -10.51
N ARG A 51 -13.76 -1.38 -9.81
CA ARG A 51 -14.67 -1.86 -8.76
C ARG A 51 -14.71 -0.94 -7.54
N PHE A 52 -13.59 -0.31 -7.19
CA PHE A 52 -13.45 0.47 -5.96
C PHE A 52 -13.19 1.96 -6.20
N ARG A 53 -13.41 2.45 -7.43
CA ARG A 53 -13.27 3.88 -7.80
C ARG A 53 -11.89 4.47 -7.45
N VAL A 54 -10.82 3.71 -7.70
CA VAL A 54 -9.44 4.18 -7.59
C VAL A 54 -8.85 4.32 -8.98
N PRO A 55 -8.33 5.49 -9.40
CA PRO A 55 -7.70 5.60 -10.72
C PRO A 55 -6.55 4.59 -10.87
N VAL A 56 -6.53 3.87 -11.99
CA VAL A 56 -5.56 2.77 -12.19
C VAL A 56 -4.10 3.25 -12.15
N GLY A 57 -3.83 4.48 -12.61
CA GLY A 57 -2.51 5.10 -12.50
C GLY A 57 -2.09 5.31 -11.04
N THR A 58 -2.99 5.91 -10.24
CA THR A 58 -2.78 6.08 -8.80
C THR A 58 -2.60 4.76 -8.06
N LEU A 59 -3.40 3.73 -8.38
CA LEU A 59 -3.24 2.40 -7.82
C LEU A 59 -1.85 1.82 -8.14
N ARG A 60 -1.36 2.00 -9.37
CA ARG A 60 -0.01 1.56 -9.78
C ARG A 60 1.07 2.29 -9.01
N ASP A 61 0.96 3.61 -8.87
CA ASP A 61 1.95 4.42 -8.15
C ASP A 61 2.05 4.01 -6.69
N TRP A 62 0.90 3.72 -6.06
CA TRP A 62 0.87 3.20 -4.70
C TRP A 62 1.42 1.78 -4.61
N GLU A 63 0.96 0.86 -5.46
CA GLU A 63 1.43 -0.53 -5.44
C GLU A 63 2.92 -0.64 -5.74
N GLN A 64 3.51 0.25 -6.52
CA GLN A 64 4.93 0.26 -6.87
C GLN A 64 5.79 1.10 -5.92
N ALA A 65 5.20 1.66 -4.85
CA ALA A 65 5.88 2.58 -3.94
C ALA A 65 6.50 3.81 -4.64
N ARG A 66 5.95 4.24 -5.79
CA ARG A 66 6.33 5.50 -6.46
C ARG A 66 5.77 6.71 -5.71
N ALA A 67 4.62 6.55 -5.06
CA ALA A 67 4.01 7.53 -4.16
C ALA A 67 3.54 6.86 -2.86
N THR A 68 3.61 7.59 -1.74
CA THR A 68 3.06 7.14 -0.46
C THR A 68 1.54 7.30 -0.49
N ALA A 69 0.81 6.21 -0.26
CA ALA A 69 -0.64 6.27 -0.16
C ALA A 69 -1.07 7.05 1.09
N PRO A 70 -1.96 8.05 0.96
CA PRO A 70 -2.43 8.83 2.10
C PRO A 70 -3.24 7.96 3.07
N ASP A 71 -3.39 8.41 4.32
CA ASP A 71 -4.03 7.62 5.39
C ASP A 71 -5.47 7.19 5.05
N PHE A 72 -6.25 8.06 4.40
CA PHE A 72 -7.61 7.71 3.98
C PHE A 72 -7.64 6.56 2.96
N ALA A 73 -6.63 6.46 2.10
CA ALA A 73 -6.53 5.36 1.12
C ALA A 73 -6.20 4.05 1.83
N ILE A 74 -5.34 4.08 2.85
CA ILE A 74 -5.06 2.91 3.70
C ILE A 74 -6.29 2.48 4.49
N ALA A 75 -7.02 3.42 5.09
CA ALA A 75 -8.28 3.13 5.76
C ALA A 75 -9.29 2.50 4.79
N TYR A 76 -9.45 3.08 3.60
CA TYR A 76 -10.34 2.57 2.57
C TYR A 76 -9.99 1.14 2.12
N VAL A 77 -8.71 0.87 1.86
CA VAL A 77 -8.21 -0.46 1.48
C VAL A 77 -8.42 -1.49 2.60
N ARG A 78 -8.29 -1.10 3.87
CA ARG A 78 -8.61 -1.97 5.02
C ARG A 78 -10.11 -2.33 5.06
N VAL A 79 -10.99 -1.37 4.79
CA VAL A 79 -12.44 -1.64 4.72
C VAL A 79 -12.75 -2.55 3.53
N ILE A 80 -12.13 -2.34 2.36
CA ILE A 80 -12.24 -3.24 1.19
C ILE A 80 -11.80 -4.66 1.55
N ALA A 81 -10.69 -4.83 2.28
CA ALA A 81 -10.17 -6.13 2.66
C ALA A 81 -11.16 -6.92 3.54
N LEU A 82 -11.93 -6.23 4.39
CA LEU A 82 -12.91 -6.85 5.30
C LEU A 82 -14.29 -7.04 4.65
N HIS A 83 -14.72 -6.09 3.82
CA HIS A 83 -16.08 -6.03 3.30
C HIS A 83 -16.12 -5.64 1.81
N PRO A 84 -15.47 -6.41 0.91
CA PRO A 84 -15.31 -6.02 -0.49
C PRO A 84 -16.64 -5.83 -1.22
N GLU A 85 -17.64 -6.68 -0.96
CA GLU A 85 -18.96 -6.58 -1.57
C GLU A 85 -19.76 -5.37 -1.09
N MET A 86 -19.63 -5.02 0.19
CA MET A 86 -20.31 -3.83 0.74
C MET A 86 -19.75 -2.57 0.11
N VAL A 87 -18.42 -2.45 0.07
CA VAL A 87 -17.76 -1.28 -0.52
C VAL A 87 -18.10 -1.17 -1.99
N ALA A 88 -17.98 -2.27 -2.76
CA ALA A 88 -18.28 -2.26 -4.19
C ALA A 88 -19.71 -1.80 -4.49
N ARG A 89 -20.70 -2.17 -3.65
CA ARG A 89 -22.07 -1.65 -3.77
C ARG A 89 -22.20 -0.18 -3.38
N ALA A 90 -21.49 0.26 -2.35
CA ALA A 90 -21.58 1.62 -1.82
C ALA A 90 -20.99 2.67 -2.77
N VAL A 91 -19.99 2.30 -3.58
CA VAL A 91 -19.29 3.19 -4.53
C VAL A 91 -19.68 2.95 -5.99
N ALA A 92 -20.67 2.09 -6.23
CA ALA A 92 -21.18 1.76 -7.56
C ALA A 92 -21.75 2.98 -8.29
#